data_AF-A0A9X0C790-F1
#
_entry.id   AF-A0A9X0C790-F1
#
_cell.length_a   1.000
_cell.length_b   1.000
_cell.length_c   1.000
_cell.angle_alpha   90.00
_cell.angle_beta   90.00
_cell.angle_gamma   90.00
#
_symmetry.space_group_name_H-M   'P 1'
#
loop_
_entity.id
_entity.type
_entity.pdbx_description
1 polymer ?
#
loop_
_entity_poly.entity_id
_entity_poly.type
_entity_poly.pdbx_seq_one_letter_code
_entity_poly.pdbx_strand_id
1 'polypeptide(L)'
;MHKVLVPKYSGAHRFACLALYRALLRQCRPLTADTPWLSETKPLIRQNFRKYKKLQSPSQSANALKAGYEALDLLSSSHTKQQDAHRVTTLIAQARSQKDKYAAMQRKIRPVAPPANPLTPKKARKEKSICFQEETSQRHPNATSILDRPRPLGDKKRNVPVLVNARGLPFLRYKKPQPRNVSSVIRKKLGRRWNWIERRDRLKIELLFAKDEEEWDRITKTKEPSTWSEHPANAIADVNARIGRFDMQSKELADNMWKIVLAEKALAEEEASQKQPK
;
A
#
# COMPACT_ATOMS: atom_id res chain seq x y z
N MET A 1 43.72 6.87 -11.66
CA MET A 1 42.32 7.28 -11.42
C MET A 1 42.20 7.82 -10.00
N HIS A 2 42.05 9.13 -9.82
CA HIS A 2 41.87 9.71 -8.48
C HIS A 2 40.50 9.28 -7.92
N LYS A 3 40.49 8.63 -6.75
CA LYS A 3 39.26 8.28 -6.05
C LYS A 3 38.57 9.57 -5.65
N VAL A 4 37.49 9.93 -6.34
CA VAL A 4 36.66 11.09 -5.98
C VAL A 4 35.98 10.77 -4.65
N LEU A 5 36.52 11.31 -3.56
CA LEU A 5 35.94 11.20 -2.22
C LEU A 5 34.58 11.87 -2.21
N VAL A 6 33.53 11.05 -2.14
CA VAL A 6 32.15 11.53 -2.02
C VAL A 6 31.96 12.15 -0.63
N PRO A 7 31.59 13.43 -0.51
CA PRO A 7 31.54 14.16 0.77
C PRO A 7 30.71 13.47 1.86
N LYS A 8 29.64 12.75 1.49
CA LYS A 8 28.76 12.02 2.42
C LYS A 8 29.46 10.92 3.21
N TYR A 9 30.51 10.30 2.66
CA TYR A 9 31.25 9.23 3.32
C TYR A 9 32.51 9.73 4.06
N SER A 10 32.81 11.03 3.98
CA SER A 10 33.92 11.64 4.70
C SER A 10 33.49 12.10 6.10
N GLY A 11 34.04 11.47 7.13
CA GLY A 11 33.85 11.89 8.53
C GLY A 11 34.34 13.32 8.76
N ALA A 12 35.46 13.72 8.13
CA ALA A 12 36.01 15.07 8.21
C ALA A 12 35.06 16.12 7.63
N HIS A 13 34.42 15.83 6.50
CA HIS A 13 33.42 16.72 5.90
C HIS A 13 32.21 16.92 6.83
N ARG A 14 31.68 15.83 7.40
CA ARG A 14 30.57 15.90 8.36
C ARG A 14 30.94 16.75 9.58
N PHE A 15 32.15 16.56 10.12
CA PHE A 15 32.64 17.34 11.25
C PHE A 15 32.75 18.83 10.89
N ALA A 16 33.38 19.16 9.77
CA ALA A 16 33.54 20.55 9.30
C ALA A 16 32.19 21.25 9.10
N CYS A 17 31.21 20.58 8.47
CA CYS A 17 29.87 21.15 8.30
C CYS A 17 29.15 21.38 9.64
N LEU A 18 29.29 20.47 10.60
CA LEU A 18 28.68 20.64 11.93
C LEU A 18 29.35 21.75 12.73
N ALA A 19 30.68 21.85 12.66
CA ALA A 19 31.45 22.90 13.31
C ALA A 19 31.05 24.27 12.75
N LEU A 20 31.02 24.41 11.41
CA LEU A 20 30.60 25.64 10.75
C LEU A 20 29.15 26.02 11.07
N TYR A 21 28.23 25.05 11.03
CA TYR A 21 26.83 25.27 11.40
C TYR A 21 26.68 25.80 12.84
N ARG A 22 27.41 25.20 13.80
CA ARG A 22 27.41 25.65 15.19
C ARG A 22 28.06 27.01 15.37
N ALA A 23 29.16 27.29 14.68
CA ALA A 23 29.85 28.58 14.71
C ALA A 23 28.94 29.70 14.21
N LEU A 24 28.29 29.51 13.06
CA LEU A 24 27.34 30.48 12.50
C LEU A 24 26.16 30.73 13.44
N LEU A 25 25.59 29.67 14.02
CA LEU A 25 24.49 29.83 14.98
C LEU A 25 24.91 30.53 16.27
N ARG A 26 26.17 30.35 16.70
CA ARG A 26 26.73 31.04 17.86
C ARG A 26 26.87 32.54 17.60
N GLN A 27 27.27 32.93 16.39
CA GLN A 27 27.33 34.35 15.99
C GLN A 27 25.97 35.00 15.88
N CYS A 28 24.89 34.23 15.66
CA CYS A 28 23.51 34.73 15.65
C CYS A 28 22.89 34.88 17.06
N ARG A 29 23.66 34.76 18.15
CA ARG A 29 23.15 34.98 19.52
C ARG A 29 23.06 36.49 19.77
N PRO A 30 21.92 37.01 20.29
CA PRO A 30 21.80 38.42 20.61
C PRO A 30 22.81 38.82 21.68
N LEU A 31 23.67 39.78 21.37
CA LEU A 31 24.61 40.40 22.32
C LEU A 31 24.08 41.76 22.82
N THR A 32 23.29 42.45 21.98
CA THR A 32 22.59 43.71 22.29
C THR A 32 21.19 43.70 21.65
N ALA A 33 20.22 44.42 22.25
CA ALA A 33 18.81 44.38 21.85
C ALA A 33 18.53 44.94 20.43
N ASP A 34 19.46 45.68 19.84
CA ASP A 34 19.22 46.54 18.65
C ASP A 34 19.72 45.97 17.31
N THR A 35 19.85 44.64 17.19
CA THR A 35 20.36 44.01 15.96
C THR A 35 19.28 43.20 15.24
N PRO A 36 18.37 43.85 14.49
CA PRO A 36 17.20 43.19 13.88
C PRO A 36 17.59 42.06 12.91
N TRP A 37 18.76 42.16 12.28
CA TRP A 37 19.27 41.15 11.34
C TRP A 37 19.63 39.80 11.99
N LEU A 38 19.90 39.74 13.31
CA LEU A 38 20.21 38.48 14.00
C LEU A 38 19.02 37.52 14.03
N SER A 39 17.81 38.07 14.17
CA SER A 39 16.57 37.27 14.18
C SER A 39 16.31 36.60 12.82
N GLU A 40 16.70 37.27 11.74
CA GLU A 40 16.44 36.85 10.36
C GLU A 40 17.52 35.93 9.78
N THR A 41 18.77 36.07 10.23
CA THR A 41 19.90 35.26 9.76
C THR A 41 19.81 33.81 10.22
N LYS A 42 19.39 33.57 11.46
CA LYS A 42 19.24 32.23 12.05
C LYS A 42 18.36 31.27 11.22
N PRO A 43 17.13 31.63 10.80
CA PRO A 43 16.32 30.76 9.94
C PRO A 43 16.93 30.57 8.54
N LEU A 44 17.60 31.58 7.98
CA LEU A 44 18.28 31.48 6.67
C LEU A 44 19.43 30.47 6.70
N ILE A 45 20.26 30.50 7.75
CA ILE A 45 21.34 29.51 7.94
C ILE A 45 20.75 28.10 8.00
N ARG A 46 19.71 27.89 8.81
CA ARG A 46 19.02 26.58 8.89
C ARG A 46 18.47 26.13 7.55
N GLN A 47 17.86 27.03 6.80
CA GLN A 47 17.31 26.74 5.48
C GLN A 47 18.41 26.37 4.48
N ASN A 48 19.53 27.08 4.46
CA ASN A 48 20.65 26.84 3.56
C ASN A 48 21.32 25.49 3.84
N PHE A 49 21.60 25.15 5.10
CA PHE A 49 22.15 23.84 5.45
C PHE A 49 21.18 22.69 5.11
N ARG A 50 19.87 22.90 5.23
CA ARG A 50 18.86 21.92 4.78
C ARG A 50 18.86 21.78 3.25
N LYS A 51 18.95 22.89 2.50
CA LYS A 51 19.01 22.91 1.03
C LYS A 51 20.21 22.12 0.52
N TYR A 52 21.39 22.34 1.10
CA TYR A 52 22.63 21.71 0.65
C TYR A 52 22.93 20.34 1.28
N LYS A 53 22.06 19.80 2.13
CA LYS A 53 22.25 18.49 2.80
C LYS A 53 22.49 17.32 1.82
N LYS A 54 21.90 17.38 0.63
CA LYS A 54 22.01 16.32 -0.39
C LYS A 54 23.12 16.57 -1.43
N LEU A 55 23.89 17.65 -1.29
CA LEU A 55 24.96 18.00 -2.21
C LEU A 55 26.08 16.95 -2.15
N GLN A 56 26.45 16.36 -3.29
CA GLN A 56 27.49 15.32 -3.37
C GLN A 56 28.70 15.73 -4.23
N SER A 57 28.64 16.85 -4.94
CA SER A 57 29.74 17.32 -5.77
C SER A 57 30.86 17.93 -4.91
N PRO A 58 32.09 17.41 -4.94
CA PRO A 58 33.19 17.92 -4.11
C PRO A 58 33.50 19.40 -4.34
N SER A 59 33.46 19.86 -5.60
CA SER A 59 33.70 21.27 -5.95
C SER A 59 32.60 22.18 -5.42
N GLN A 60 31.33 21.77 -5.53
CA GLN A 60 30.21 22.52 -4.99
C GLN A 60 30.24 22.54 -3.46
N SER A 61 30.60 21.43 -2.82
CA SER A 61 30.77 21.36 -1.36
C SER A 61 31.91 22.24 -0.88
N ALA A 62 33.05 22.28 -1.59
CA ALA A 62 34.17 23.17 -1.27
C ALA A 62 33.79 24.65 -1.41
N ASN A 63 33.13 25.02 -2.52
CA ASN A 63 32.65 26.39 -2.74
C ASN A 63 31.60 26.81 -1.71
N ALA A 64 30.69 25.91 -1.34
CA ALA A 64 29.68 26.16 -0.31
C ALA A 64 30.29 26.33 1.08
N LEU A 65 31.31 25.54 1.43
CA LEU A 65 32.05 25.69 2.68
C LEU A 65 32.83 27.00 2.70
N LYS A 66 33.54 27.34 1.62
CA LYS A 66 34.25 28.61 1.47
C LYS A 66 33.31 29.81 1.68
N ALA A 67 32.17 29.83 0.99
CA ALA A 67 31.16 30.86 1.17
C ALA A 67 30.60 30.90 2.61
N GLY A 68 30.52 29.75 3.28
CA GLY A 68 30.11 29.68 4.68
C GLY A 68 31.15 30.24 5.67
N TYR A 69 32.44 30.04 5.41
CA TYR A 69 33.52 30.67 6.18
C TYR A 69 33.57 32.19 5.94
N GLU A 70 33.46 32.64 4.69
CA GLU A 70 33.34 34.07 4.37
C GLU A 70 32.14 34.72 5.09
N ALA A 71 31.01 34.01 5.14
CA ALA A 71 29.84 34.47 5.89
C ALA A 71 30.09 34.51 7.41
N LEU A 72 30.85 33.54 7.96
CA LEU A 72 31.22 33.53 9.36
C LEU A 72 32.12 34.73 9.70
N ASP A 73 33.10 35.02 8.85
CA ASP A 73 34.01 36.15 9.01
C ASP A 73 33.24 37.47 8.97
N LEU A 74 32.34 37.65 8.00
CA LEU A 74 31.48 38.84 7.91
C LEU A 74 30.55 38.98 9.13
N LEU A 75 29.97 37.89 9.64
CA LEU A 75 29.14 37.95 10.84
C LEU A 75 29.98 38.28 12.08
N SER A 76 31.20 37.75 12.17
CA SER A 76 32.10 38.06 13.28
C SER A 76 32.56 39.51 13.25
N SER A 77 32.89 40.05 12.07
CA SER A 77 33.33 41.44 11.91
C SER A 77 32.18 42.43 12.10
N SER A 78 30.95 42.03 11.79
CA SER A 78 29.75 42.87 11.99
C SER A 78 29.46 43.22 13.45
N HIS A 79 29.96 42.44 14.41
CA HIS A 79 29.85 42.76 15.84
C HIS A 79 30.77 43.93 16.24
N THR A 80 31.85 44.17 15.50
CA THR A 80 32.84 45.22 15.79
C THR A 80 32.72 46.41 14.83
N LYS A 81 32.36 46.16 13.57
CA LYS A 81 32.33 47.16 12.50
C LYS A 81 30.89 47.38 12.02
N GLN A 82 30.38 48.60 12.24
CA GLN A 82 29.03 48.98 11.83
C GLN A 82 28.81 48.89 10.30
N GLN A 83 29.86 49.15 9.51
CA GLN A 83 29.81 49.01 8.04
C GLN A 83 29.47 47.57 7.60
N ASP A 84 30.05 46.57 8.28
CA ASP A 84 29.79 45.16 7.98
C ASP A 84 28.38 44.75 8.42
N ALA A 85 27.86 45.30 9.52
CA ALA A 85 26.46 45.11 9.92
C ALA A 85 25.48 45.67 8.86
N HIS A 86 25.76 46.84 8.30
CA HIS A 86 24.99 47.39 7.17
C HIS A 86 25.13 46.53 5.90
N ARG A 87 26.29 45.94 5.66
CA ARG A 87 26.49 44.99 4.56
C ARG A 87 25.65 43.72 4.74
N VAL A 88 25.53 43.20 5.97
CA VAL A 88 24.68 42.03 6.26
C VAL A 88 23.20 42.35 6.04
N THR A 89 22.71 43.50 6.52
CA THR A 89 21.30 43.89 6.34
C THR A 89 20.94 44.07 4.86
N THR A 90 21.81 44.73 4.09
CA THR A 90 21.62 44.91 2.64
C THR A 90 21.59 43.58 1.89
N LEU A 91 22.48 42.63 2.22
CA LEU A 91 22.47 41.29 1.63
C LEU A 91 21.18 40.52 1.93
N ILE A 92 20.66 40.61 3.16
CA ILE A 92 19.40 39.95 3.54
C ILE A 92 18.22 40.56 2.75
N ALA A 93 18.17 41.89 2.63
CA ALA A 93 17.16 42.58 1.83
C ALA A 93 17.22 42.18 0.35
N GLN A 94 18.42 42.11 -0.23
CA GLN A 94 18.63 41.65 -1.61
C GLN A 94 18.15 40.20 -1.80
N ALA A 95 18.52 39.29 -0.90
CA ALA A 95 18.11 37.89 -0.96
C ALA A 95 16.58 37.71 -0.90
N ARG A 96 15.89 38.51 -0.07
CA ARG A 96 14.42 38.56 -0.02
C ARG A 96 13.84 39.01 -1.35
N SER A 97 14.32 40.13 -1.89
CA SER A 97 13.85 40.68 -3.16
C SER A 97 14.01 39.67 -4.31
N GLN A 98 15.12 38.93 -4.35
CA GLN A 98 15.38 37.90 -5.37
C GLN A 98 14.41 36.72 -5.23
N LYS A 99 14.15 36.28 -4.00
CA LYS A 99 13.19 35.20 -3.72
C LYS A 99 11.78 35.59 -4.17
N ASP A 100 11.37 36.83 -3.92
CA ASP A 100 10.05 37.33 -4.31
C ASP A 100 9.92 37.48 -5.83
N LYS A 101 10.97 37.99 -6.50
CA LYS A 101 11.06 38.03 -7.97
C LYS A 101 10.94 36.63 -8.58
N TYR A 102 11.67 35.65 -8.04
CA TYR A 102 11.60 34.27 -8.51
C TYR A 102 10.22 33.66 -8.26
N ALA A 103 9.61 33.90 -7.09
CA ALA A 103 8.26 33.44 -6.79
C ALA A 103 7.21 34.05 -7.74
N ALA A 104 7.30 35.35 -8.04
CA ALA A 104 6.43 36.03 -9.00
C ALA A 104 6.61 35.47 -10.42
N MET A 105 7.85 35.22 -10.84
CA MET A 105 8.15 34.58 -12.13
C MET A 105 7.56 33.16 -12.20
N GLN A 106 7.71 32.36 -11.15
CA GLN A 106 7.11 31.02 -11.08
C GLN A 106 5.59 31.05 -11.10
N ARG A 107 4.96 32.06 -10.48
CA ARG A 107 3.50 32.26 -10.57
C ARG A 107 3.05 32.63 -11.99
N LYS A 108 3.84 33.42 -12.73
CA LYS A 108 3.57 33.77 -14.13
C LYS A 108 3.76 32.59 -15.09
N ILE A 109 4.73 31.70 -14.80
CA ILE A 109 5.02 30.51 -15.62
C ILE A 109 4.03 29.37 -15.33
N ARG A 110 3.48 29.28 -14.11
CA ARG A 110 2.46 28.28 -13.79
C ARG A 110 1.16 28.61 -14.53
N PRO A 111 0.66 27.74 -15.42
CA PRO A 111 -0.68 27.89 -15.97
C PRO A 111 -1.71 27.78 -14.83
N VAL A 112 -2.79 28.57 -14.92
CA VAL A 112 -3.85 28.75 -13.91
C VAL A 112 -4.54 27.44 -13.50
N ALA A 113 -4.45 26.41 -14.33
CA ALA A 113 -4.64 25.02 -13.93
C ALA A 113 -3.68 24.18 -14.78
N PRO A 114 -3.04 23.12 -14.23
CA PRO A 114 -2.42 22.14 -15.10
C PRO A 114 -3.52 21.56 -15.99
N PRO A 115 -3.35 21.50 -17.34
CA PRO A 115 -4.27 20.73 -18.16
C PRO A 115 -4.34 19.32 -17.57
N ALA A 116 -5.54 18.76 -17.44
CA ALA A 116 -5.71 17.41 -16.93
C ALA A 116 -4.87 16.49 -17.83
N ASN A 117 -3.68 16.12 -17.36
CA ASN A 117 -2.76 15.30 -18.13
C ASN A 117 -3.57 14.08 -18.60
N PRO A 118 -3.62 13.79 -19.90
CA PRO A 118 -4.40 12.66 -20.40
C PRO A 118 -3.99 11.44 -19.59
N LEU A 119 -4.99 10.79 -18.98
CA LEU A 119 -4.77 9.67 -18.09
C LEU A 119 -3.85 8.67 -18.79
N THR A 120 -2.69 8.44 -18.19
CA THR A 120 -1.76 7.41 -18.68
C THR A 120 -2.57 6.12 -18.86
N PRO A 121 -2.34 5.30 -19.90
CA PRO A 121 -3.18 4.13 -20.19
C PRO A 121 -3.30 3.16 -19.01
N LYS A 122 -2.27 3.12 -18.15
CA LYS A 122 -2.29 2.38 -16.88
C LYS A 122 -3.32 2.93 -15.88
N LYS A 123 -3.43 4.25 -15.73
CA LYS A 123 -4.41 4.90 -14.85
C LYS A 123 -5.83 4.67 -15.34
N ALA A 124 -6.07 4.85 -16.64
CA ALA A 124 -7.38 4.57 -17.25
C ALA A 124 -7.81 3.10 -17.08
N ARG A 125 -6.88 2.13 -17.23
CA ARG A 125 -7.18 0.71 -16.94
C ARG A 125 -7.53 0.47 -15.47
N LYS A 126 -6.82 1.14 -14.54
CA LYS A 126 -7.08 1.03 -13.11
C LYS A 126 -8.46 1.58 -12.75
N GLU A 127 -8.81 2.76 -13.26
CA GLU A 127 -10.12 3.39 -13.05
C GLU A 127 -11.25 2.52 -13.60
N LYS A 128 -11.12 2.01 -14.84
CA LYS A 128 -12.10 1.06 -15.40
C LYS A 128 -12.27 -0.20 -14.54
N SER A 129 -11.18 -0.70 -13.96
CA SER A 129 -11.26 -1.84 -13.05
C SER A 129 -11.96 -1.50 -11.72
N ILE A 130 -11.81 -0.27 -11.22
CA ILE A 130 -12.47 0.19 -10.01
C ILE A 130 -13.98 0.34 -10.26
N CYS A 131 -14.37 1.05 -11.33
CA CYS A 131 -15.77 1.21 -11.70
C CYS A 131 -16.46 -0.15 -11.89
N PHE A 132 -15.81 -1.09 -12.60
CA PHE A 132 -16.36 -2.44 -12.75
C PHE A 132 -16.54 -3.17 -11.42
N GLN A 133 -15.63 -2.99 -10.46
CA GLN A 133 -15.75 -3.60 -9.13
C GLN A 133 -16.87 -2.96 -8.29
N GLU A 134 -17.11 -1.67 -8.47
CA GLU A 134 -18.20 -0.93 -7.81
C GLU A 134 -19.56 -1.35 -8.38
N GLU A 135 -19.69 -1.36 -9.71
CA GLU A 135 -20.89 -1.83 -10.41
C GLU A 135 -21.26 -3.28 -10.04
N THR A 136 -20.24 -4.15 -9.93
CA THR A 136 -20.45 -5.58 -9.62
C THR A 136 -20.37 -5.91 -8.13
N SER A 137 -20.41 -4.90 -7.26
CA SER A 137 -20.38 -5.09 -5.81
C SER A 137 -21.63 -5.81 -5.29
N GLN A 138 -22.79 -5.54 -5.91
CA GLN A 138 -24.07 -6.17 -5.62
C GLN A 138 -24.52 -7.06 -6.78
N ARG A 139 -25.42 -8.00 -6.49
CA ARG A 139 -26.09 -8.76 -7.55
C ARG A 139 -27.14 -7.84 -8.19
N HIS A 140 -27.18 -7.80 -9.52
CA HIS A 140 -28.21 -7.05 -10.23
C HIS A 140 -29.60 -7.61 -9.84
N PRO A 141 -30.61 -6.77 -9.54
CA PRO A 141 -31.93 -7.22 -9.08
C PRO A 141 -32.57 -8.25 -10.00
N ASN A 142 -32.44 -8.06 -11.32
CA ASN A 142 -33.03 -8.94 -12.33
C ASN A 142 -32.10 -10.09 -12.78
N ALA A 143 -31.10 -10.46 -11.98
CA ALA A 143 -30.16 -11.52 -12.38
C ALA A 143 -30.73 -12.91 -12.11
N THR A 144 -31.06 -13.65 -13.18
CA THR A 144 -31.45 -15.07 -13.16
C THR A 144 -30.39 -15.94 -12.47
N SER A 145 -30.80 -17.07 -11.87
CA SER A 145 -29.83 -18.00 -11.27
C SER A 145 -28.88 -18.55 -12.33
N ILE A 146 -27.66 -18.87 -11.91
CA ILE A 146 -26.68 -19.53 -12.79
C ILE A 146 -27.12 -20.96 -13.11
N LEU A 147 -27.90 -21.57 -12.20
CA LEU A 147 -28.38 -22.95 -12.34
C LEU A 147 -29.54 -23.09 -13.33
N ASP A 148 -30.26 -22.00 -13.64
CA ASP A 148 -31.39 -21.99 -14.58
C ASP A 148 -30.93 -21.92 -16.05
N ARG A 149 -29.69 -22.35 -16.32
CA ARG A 149 -29.06 -22.32 -17.63
C ARG A 149 -29.11 -23.70 -18.28
N PRO A 150 -29.09 -23.80 -19.62
CA PRO A 150 -28.73 -22.78 -20.61
C PRO A 150 -29.81 -21.73 -20.91
N ARG A 151 -29.40 -20.56 -21.42
CA ARG A 151 -30.35 -19.52 -21.90
C ARG A 151 -30.97 -19.92 -23.25
N PRO A 152 -32.21 -19.47 -23.57
CA PRO A 152 -32.81 -19.71 -24.87
C PRO A 152 -31.96 -19.14 -26.02
N LEU A 153 -32.19 -19.63 -27.24
CA LEU A 153 -31.48 -19.19 -28.46
C LEU A 153 -31.62 -17.67 -28.62
N GLY A 154 -30.51 -16.99 -28.93
CA GLY A 154 -30.51 -15.55 -29.08
C GLY A 154 -29.45 -15.07 -30.07
N ASP A 155 -29.58 -13.84 -30.54
CA ASP A 155 -28.79 -13.35 -31.68
C ASP A 155 -27.28 -13.21 -31.40
N LYS A 156 -26.92 -12.98 -30.13
CA LYS A 156 -25.54 -12.75 -29.71
C LYS A 156 -24.79 -14.08 -29.51
N LYS A 157 -23.52 -14.13 -29.96
CA LYS A 157 -22.63 -15.26 -29.73
C LYS A 157 -22.62 -15.68 -28.25
N ARG A 158 -22.94 -16.94 -27.97
CA ARG A 158 -22.87 -17.52 -26.63
C ARG A 158 -21.45 -17.46 -26.08
N ASN A 159 -21.35 -16.99 -24.83
CA ASN A 159 -20.13 -17.08 -24.04
C ASN A 159 -20.26 -18.28 -23.10
N VAL A 160 -19.66 -19.41 -23.50
CA VAL A 160 -19.60 -20.61 -22.67
C VAL A 160 -18.75 -20.32 -21.43
N PRO A 161 -19.30 -20.50 -20.20
CA PRO A 161 -18.53 -20.28 -18.99
C PRO A 161 -17.46 -21.34 -18.80
N VAL A 162 -16.37 -20.96 -18.14
CA VAL A 162 -15.33 -21.92 -17.70
C VAL A 162 -15.62 -22.31 -16.26
N LEU A 163 -15.69 -23.61 -15.99
CA LEU A 163 -15.73 -24.14 -14.62
C LEU A 163 -14.37 -23.97 -13.96
N VAL A 164 -14.35 -23.27 -12.82
CA VAL A 164 -13.13 -22.99 -12.05
C VAL A 164 -13.34 -23.44 -10.62
N ASN A 165 -12.31 -24.04 -10.03
CA ASN A 165 -12.28 -24.39 -8.63
C ASN A 165 -11.42 -23.39 -7.83
N ALA A 166 -12.00 -22.77 -6.79
CA ALA A 166 -11.27 -21.96 -5.82
C ALA A 166 -11.14 -22.73 -4.50
N ARG A 167 -10.05 -23.49 -4.33
CA ARG A 167 -9.73 -24.25 -3.09
C ARG A 167 -10.89 -25.10 -2.55
N GLY A 168 -11.56 -25.83 -3.44
CA GLY A 168 -12.70 -26.70 -3.12
C GLY A 168 -14.07 -26.07 -3.37
N LEU A 169 -14.15 -24.77 -3.68
CA LEU A 169 -15.40 -24.11 -4.04
C LEU A 169 -15.50 -23.93 -5.57
N PRO A 170 -16.38 -24.66 -6.28
CA PRO A 170 -16.57 -24.49 -7.71
C PRO A 170 -17.39 -23.22 -8.02
N PHE A 171 -17.07 -22.57 -9.13
CA PHE A 171 -17.88 -21.51 -9.70
C PHE A 171 -17.67 -21.40 -11.22
N LEU A 172 -18.69 -20.88 -11.90
CA LEU A 172 -18.64 -20.59 -13.33
C LEU A 172 -18.11 -19.18 -13.59
N ARG A 173 -17.10 -19.06 -14.45
CA ARG A 173 -16.48 -17.78 -14.84
C ARG A 173 -16.76 -17.47 -16.30
N TYR A 174 -17.49 -16.37 -16.54
CA TYR A 174 -17.84 -15.90 -17.89
C TYR A 174 -16.82 -14.93 -18.48
N LYS A 175 -16.28 -14.00 -17.67
CA LYS A 175 -15.37 -12.94 -18.13
C LYS A 175 -14.32 -12.62 -17.07
N LYS A 176 -13.18 -12.06 -17.51
CA LYS A 176 -12.20 -11.39 -16.65
C LYS A 176 -12.30 -9.87 -16.82
N PRO A 177 -12.19 -9.06 -15.75
CA PRO A 177 -12.09 -9.45 -14.34
C PRO A 177 -13.38 -10.09 -13.79
N GLN A 178 -13.25 -10.90 -12.73
CA GLN A 178 -14.39 -11.54 -12.06
C GLN A 178 -15.20 -10.48 -11.30
N PRO A 179 -16.55 -10.57 -11.30
CA PRO A 179 -17.37 -9.61 -10.56
C PRO A 179 -17.09 -9.68 -9.04
N ARG A 180 -17.20 -8.53 -8.37
CA ARG A 180 -16.79 -8.37 -6.97
C ARG A 180 -17.69 -9.14 -6.00
N ASN A 181 -18.98 -9.21 -6.28
CA ASN A 181 -19.95 -9.99 -5.50
C ASN A 181 -19.55 -11.48 -5.40
N VAL A 182 -19.22 -12.14 -6.52
CA VAL A 182 -18.81 -13.55 -6.54
C VAL A 182 -17.49 -13.73 -5.80
N SER A 183 -16.52 -12.86 -6.04
CA SER A 183 -15.23 -12.89 -5.34
C SER A 183 -15.39 -12.74 -3.82
N SER A 184 -16.30 -11.88 -3.37
CA SER A 184 -16.63 -11.67 -1.96
C SER A 184 -17.26 -12.92 -1.33
N VAL A 185 -18.23 -13.54 -2.01
CA VAL A 185 -18.88 -14.78 -1.53
C VAL A 185 -17.85 -15.92 -1.42
N ILE A 186 -17.00 -16.09 -2.43
CA ILE A 186 -15.93 -17.10 -2.41
C ILE A 186 -15.03 -16.87 -1.20
N ARG A 187 -14.56 -15.64 -0.98
CA ARG A 187 -13.69 -15.31 0.16
C ARG A 187 -14.38 -15.60 1.49
N LYS A 188 -15.65 -15.23 1.65
CA LYS A 188 -16.43 -15.50 2.88
C LYS A 188 -16.58 -17.00 3.14
N LYS A 189 -16.91 -17.79 2.13
CA LYS A 189 -17.04 -19.26 2.26
C LYS A 189 -15.70 -19.91 2.59
N LEU A 190 -14.62 -19.52 1.92
CA LEU A 190 -13.28 -20.03 2.20
C LEU A 190 -12.79 -19.65 3.60
N GLY A 191 -13.06 -18.42 4.05
CA GLY A 191 -12.76 -17.99 5.42
C GLY A 191 -13.52 -18.82 6.45
N ARG A 192 -14.81 -19.09 6.23
CA ARG A 192 -15.59 -19.97 7.12
C ARG A 192 -15.00 -21.38 7.20
N ARG A 193 -14.61 -21.97 6.07
CA ARG A 193 -13.97 -23.29 6.03
C ARG A 193 -12.63 -23.28 6.75
N TRP A 194 -11.84 -22.22 6.58
CA TRP A 194 -10.56 -22.06 7.28
C TRP A 194 -10.74 -22.01 8.80
N ASN A 195 -11.73 -21.25 9.30
CA ASN A 195 -12.03 -21.18 10.72
C ASN A 195 -12.41 -22.54 11.31
N TRP A 196 -13.07 -23.41 10.53
CA TRP A 196 -13.34 -24.79 10.96
C TRP A 196 -12.07 -25.63 11.04
N ILE A 197 -11.18 -25.51 10.06
CA ILE A 197 -9.88 -26.21 10.07
C ILE A 197 -9.06 -25.77 11.29
N GLU A 198 -8.94 -24.46 11.51
CA GLU A 198 -8.24 -23.89 12.65
C GLU A 198 -8.85 -24.35 13.98
N ARG A 199 -10.18 -24.33 14.10
CA ARG A 199 -10.88 -24.86 15.29
C ARG A 199 -10.57 -26.33 15.52
N ARG A 200 -10.61 -27.16 14.48
CA ARG A 200 -10.28 -28.59 14.58
C ARG A 200 -8.85 -28.78 15.06
N ASP A 201 -7.90 -28.04 14.48
CA ASP A 201 -6.48 -28.19 14.80
C ASP A 201 -6.18 -27.73 16.23
N ARG A 202 -6.85 -26.67 16.70
CA ARG A 202 -6.83 -26.28 18.12
C ARG A 202 -7.42 -27.36 19.03
N LEU A 203 -8.60 -27.88 18.71
CA LEU A 203 -9.25 -28.92 19.52
C LEU A 203 -8.42 -30.20 19.61
N LYS A 204 -7.63 -30.53 18.58
CA LYS A 204 -6.70 -31.68 18.64
C LYS A 204 -5.63 -31.51 19.71
N ILE A 205 -5.15 -30.29 19.91
CA ILE A 205 -4.21 -29.97 20.98
C ILE A 205 -4.91 -30.06 22.34
N GLU A 206 -6.11 -29.49 22.45
CA GLU A 206 -6.93 -29.58 23.67
C GLU A 206 -7.27 -31.04 24.04
N LEU A 207 -7.50 -31.90 23.04
CA LEU A 207 -7.72 -33.33 23.25
C LEU A 207 -6.51 -34.04 23.86
N LEU A 208 -5.28 -33.60 23.56
CA LEU A 208 -4.08 -34.16 24.18
C LEU A 208 -4.04 -33.79 25.67
N PHE A 209 -4.20 -32.50 25.98
CA PHE A 209 -4.27 -32.03 27.37
C PHE A 209 -5.40 -32.69 28.16
N ALA A 210 -6.57 -32.85 27.55
CA ALA A 210 -7.70 -33.51 28.19
C ALA A 210 -7.41 -34.98 28.56
N LYS A 211 -6.55 -35.68 27.79
CA LYS A 211 -6.11 -37.04 28.15
C LYS A 211 -5.11 -37.02 29.31
N ASP A 212 -4.25 -36.01 29.37
CA ASP A 212 -3.31 -35.84 30.47
C ASP A 212 -4.05 -35.53 31.79
N GLU A 213 -5.12 -34.72 31.74
CA GLU A 213 -5.99 -34.46 32.91
C GLU A 213 -6.76 -35.72 33.36
N GLU A 214 -7.24 -36.52 32.41
CA GLU A 214 -7.88 -37.80 32.71
C GLU A 214 -6.90 -38.80 33.39
N GLU A 215 -5.64 -38.80 32.96
CA GLU A 215 -4.56 -39.52 33.63
C GLU A 215 -4.27 -38.98 35.04
N TRP A 216 -4.29 -37.66 35.21
CA TRP A 216 -4.11 -37.02 36.51
C TRP A 216 -5.24 -37.41 37.48
N ASP A 217 -6.50 -37.31 37.05
CA ASP A 217 -7.66 -37.70 37.87
C ASP A 217 -7.58 -39.16 38.31
N ARG A 218 -7.06 -40.04 37.45
CA ARG A 218 -6.80 -41.45 37.78
C ARG A 218 -5.78 -41.58 38.91
N ILE A 219 -4.74 -40.76 38.92
CA ILE A 219 -3.69 -40.77 39.97
C ILE A 219 -4.25 -40.18 41.28
N THR A 220 -4.97 -39.06 41.23
CA THR A 220 -5.51 -38.39 42.42
C THR A 220 -6.79 -39.03 42.96
N LYS A 221 -7.38 -39.98 42.23
CA LYS A 221 -8.68 -40.63 42.54
C LYS A 221 -9.83 -39.63 42.61
N THR A 222 -9.71 -38.50 41.92
CA THR A 222 -10.79 -37.55 41.73
C THR A 222 -11.81 -38.18 40.78
N LYS A 223 -13.11 -38.04 41.07
CA LYS A 223 -14.18 -38.51 40.18
C LYS A 223 -14.98 -37.34 39.66
N GLU A 224 -14.72 -36.95 38.43
CA GLU A 224 -15.58 -36.06 37.66
C GLU A 224 -16.70 -36.86 36.97
N PRO A 225 -17.88 -36.26 36.73
CA PRO A 225 -19.02 -36.95 36.13
C PRO A 225 -18.88 -37.20 34.62
N SER A 226 -17.96 -36.51 33.95
CA SER A 226 -17.72 -36.61 32.51
C SER A 226 -16.23 -36.75 32.21
N THR A 227 -15.90 -37.50 31.16
CA THR A 227 -14.52 -37.64 30.70
C THR A 227 -14.04 -36.36 30.02
N TRP A 228 -12.91 -35.80 30.48
CA TRP A 228 -12.31 -34.60 29.90
C TRP A 228 -12.10 -34.70 28.38
N SER A 229 -11.69 -35.88 27.89
CA SER A 229 -11.40 -36.12 26.47
C SER A 229 -12.66 -36.25 25.59
N GLU A 230 -13.83 -36.46 26.17
CA GLU A 230 -15.10 -36.63 25.45
C GLU A 230 -15.52 -35.34 24.72
N HIS A 231 -15.49 -34.20 25.41
CA HIS A 231 -15.95 -32.94 24.83
C HIS A 231 -15.11 -32.47 23.63
N PRO A 232 -13.75 -32.45 23.69
CA PRO A 232 -12.94 -32.12 22.53
C PRO A 232 -13.11 -33.13 21.40
N ALA A 233 -13.25 -34.43 21.71
CA ALA A 233 -13.46 -35.47 20.69
C ALA A 233 -14.78 -35.27 19.93
N ASN A 234 -15.88 -35.05 20.66
CA ASN A 234 -17.19 -34.76 20.07
C ASN A 234 -17.16 -33.47 19.24
N ALA A 235 -16.52 -32.42 19.74
CA ALA A 235 -16.38 -31.16 19.00
C ALA A 235 -15.54 -31.32 17.71
N ILE A 236 -14.49 -32.16 17.72
CA ILE A 236 -13.72 -32.48 16.51
C ILE A 236 -14.59 -33.24 15.50
N ALA A 237 -15.35 -34.23 15.95
CA ALA A 237 -16.26 -35.00 15.10
C ALA A 237 -17.29 -34.08 14.42
N ASP A 238 -17.91 -33.16 15.18
CA ASP A 238 -18.84 -32.15 14.67
C ASP A 238 -18.22 -31.26 13.60
N VAL A 239 -17.00 -30.78 13.83
CA VAL A 239 -16.29 -29.92 12.88
C VAL A 239 -15.94 -30.69 11.61
N ASN A 240 -15.46 -31.93 11.73
CA ASN A 240 -15.19 -32.81 10.58
C ASN A 240 -16.48 -33.08 9.77
N ALA A 241 -17.60 -33.35 10.44
CA ALA A 241 -18.89 -33.51 9.78
C ALA A 241 -19.34 -32.24 9.03
N ARG A 242 -19.08 -31.04 9.58
CA ARG A 242 -19.35 -29.77 8.88
C ARG A 242 -18.47 -29.59 7.65
N ILE A 243 -17.18 -29.89 7.75
CA ILE A 243 -16.25 -29.83 6.61
C ILE A 243 -16.67 -30.83 5.53
N GLY A 244 -16.96 -32.08 5.92
CA GLY A 244 -17.43 -33.13 5.00
C GLY A 244 -18.71 -32.74 4.27
N ARG A 245 -19.73 -32.23 4.98
CA ARG A 245 -20.96 -31.72 4.36
C ARG A 245 -20.70 -30.60 3.36
N PHE A 246 -19.81 -29.66 3.71
CA PHE A 246 -19.44 -28.56 2.80
C PHE A 246 -18.75 -29.07 1.53
N ASP A 247 -17.82 -30.02 1.67
CA ASP A 247 -17.08 -30.58 0.55
C ASP A 247 -18.01 -31.42 -0.35
N MET A 248 -18.96 -32.18 0.22
CA MET A 248 -20.01 -32.90 -0.55
C MET A 248 -20.92 -31.95 -1.33
N GLN A 249 -21.47 -30.92 -0.69
CA GLN A 249 -22.28 -29.90 -1.37
C GLN A 249 -21.51 -29.18 -2.48
N SER A 250 -20.21 -28.96 -2.27
CA SER A 250 -19.35 -28.35 -3.28
C SER A 250 -19.13 -29.30 -4.46
N LYS A 251 -18.99 -30.61 -4.23
CA LYS A 251 -18.92 -31.62 -5.30
C LYS A 251 -20.20 -31.66 -6.13
N GLU A 252 -21.36 -31.77 -5.47
CA GLU A 252 -22.67 -31.77 -6.15
C GLU A 252 -22.87 -30.49 -6.99
N LEU A 253 -22.49 -29.35 -6.43
CA LEU A 253 -22.55 -28.08 -7.15
C LEU A 253 -21.64 -28.06 -8.37
N ALA A 254 -20.44 -28.64 -8.27
CA ALA A 254 -19.51 -28.75 -9.40
C ALA A 254 -20.10 -29.60 -10.53
N ASP A 255 -20.70 -30.74 -10.19
CA ASP A 255 -21.32 -31.66 -11.16
C ASP A 255 -22.50 -30.97 -11.88
N ASN A 256 -23.34 -30.24 -11.14
CA ASN A 256 -24.43 -29.45 -11.72
C ASN A 256 -23.92 -28.34 -12.63
N MET A 257 -22.87 -27.61 -12.22
CA MET A 257 -22.24 -26.59 -13.05
C MET A 257 -21.59 -27.18 -14.31
N TRP A 258 -21.02 -28.39 -14.22
CA TRP A 258 -20.41 -29.07 -15.36
C TRP A 258 -21.45 -29.46 -16.42
N LYS A 259 -22.61 -29.98 -16.00
CA LYS A 259 -23.75 -30.25 -16.90
C LYS A 259 -24.17 -29.00 -17.67
N ILE A 260 -24.19 -27.84 -17.01
CA ILE A 260 -24.51 -26.55 -17.64
C ILE A 260 -23.45 -26.16 -18.67
N VAL A 261 -22.16 -26.36 -18.38
CA VAL A 261 -21.08 -26.07 -19.33
C VAL A 261 -21.21 -26.93 -20.58
N LEU A 262 -21.51 -28.23 -20.43
CA LEU A 262 -21.73 -29.13 -21.55
C LEU A 262 -22.94 -28.70 -22.40
N ALA A 263 -24.06 -28.34 -21.75
CA ALA A 263 -25.26 -27.87 -22.44
C ALA A 263 -25.04 -26.54 -23.19
N GLU A 264 -24.38 -25.56 -22.57
CA GLU A 264 -24.04 -24.28 -23.23
C GLU A 264 -23.04 -24.49 -24.38
N LYS A 265 -22.15 -25.49 -24.28
CA LYS A 265 -21.21 -25.83 -25.36
C LYS A 265 -21.92 -26.45 -26.56
N ALA A 266 -22.83 -27.41 -26.33
CA ALA A 266 -23.64 -28.01 -27.39
C ALA A 266 -24.46 -26.95 -28.14
N LEU A 267 -25.16 -26.07 -27.43
CA LEU A 267 -25.92 -24.97 -28.05
C LEU A 267 -25.01 -23.97 -28.79
N ALA A 268 -23.80 -23.72 -28.29
CA ALA A 268 -22.85 -22.85 -28.98
C ALA A 268 -22.34 -23.45 -30.29
N GLU A 269 -22.22 -24.78 -30.37
CA GLU A 269 -21.88 -25.51 -31.60
C GLU A 269 -23.04 -25.45 -32.61
N GLU A 270 -24.28 -25.68 -32.17
CA GLU A 270 -25.48 -25.52 -33.01
C GLU A 270 -25.61 -24.11 -33.61
N GLU A 271 -25.41 -23.07 -32.79
CA GLU A 271 -25.44 -21.67 -33.25
C GLU A 271 -24.29 -21.35 -34.23
N ALA A 272 -23.13 -21.97 -34.05
CA ALA A 272 -22.00 -21.78 -34.96
C ALA A 272 -22.28 -22.45 -36.33
N SER A 273 -22.91 -23.63 -36.33
CA SER A 273 -23.34 -24.32 -37.54
C SER A 273 -24.43 -23.55 -38.29
N GLN A 274 -25.40 -22.96 -37.60
CA GLN A 274 -26.45 -22.14 -38.23
C GLN A 274 -25.93 -20.82 -38.82
N LYS A 275 -24.85 -20.26 -38.26
CA LYS A 275 -24.26 -19.00 -38.71
C LYS A 275 -23.23 -19.14 -39.84
N GLN A 276 -22.81 -20.34 -40.20
CA GLN A 276 -22.03 -20.59 -41.41
C GLN A 276 -23.01 -20.68 -42.59
N PRO A 277 -23.22 -19.62 -43.39
CA PRO A 277 -24.00 -19.77 -44.60
C PRO A 277 -23.17 -20.60 -45.60
N LYS A 278 -23.86 -21.43 -46.38
CA LYS A 278 -23.31 -21.99 -47.62
C LYS A 278 -22.85 -20.88 -48.55
#